data_AF-A0A2N2WA91-F1
#
_entry.id   AF-A0A2N2WA91-F1
#
_cell.length_a   1.000
_cell.length_b   1.000
_cell.length_c   1.000
_cell.angle_alpha   90.00
_cell.angle_beta   90.00
_cell.angle_gamma   90.00
#
_symmetry.space_group_name_H-M   'P 1'
#
loop_
_entity.id
_entity.type
_entity.pdbx_description
1 polymer ?
#
loop_
_entity_poly.entity_id
_entity_poly.type
_entity_poly.pdbx_seq_one_letter_code
_entity_poly.pdbx_strand_id
1 'polypeptide(L)'
;MKTFIPVLILLAFLTSTNTLAQCKFKTKIPNDKFAVTETCNKSIDVATKLKPLFSKFSNAASSCMAKSGQDFYFCFFMTRTYASRFELLRDNSIDLYFMNGEKVSLFPCGDFAGKYMGLSLTYTIGCYYNIDREQLSKIAKNQIQRIAIHYSGVKELSDSQSERDGRMFVEFEIFNSKFQDNLSEAANCILNK
;
A
#
# COMPACT_ATOMS: atom_id res chain seq x y z
N MET A 1 20.37 -34.97 -51.03
CA MET A 1 19.28 -34.11 -50.53
C MET A 1 19.57 -33.80 -49.06
N LYS A 2 19.92 -32.56 -48.73
CA LYS A 2 20.23 -32.13 -47.35
C LYS A 2 18.95 -31.59 -46.72
N THR A 3 18.43 -32.30 -45.73
CA THR A 3 17.26 -31.92 -44.93
C THR A 3 17.63 -30.78 -44.01
N PHE A 4 17.15 -29.57 -44.30
CA PHE A 4 17.11 -28.45 -43.36
C PHE A 4 15.91 -28.68 -42.42
N ILE A 5 16.18 -29.04 -41.17
CA ILE A 5 15.19 -28.97 -40.09
C ILE A 5 15.39 -27.58 -39.46
N PRO A 6 14.43 -26.64 -39.58
CA PRO A 6 14.54 -25.39 -38.87
C PRO A 6 14.27 -25.66 -37.40
N VAL A 7 15.32 -25.50 -36.59
CA VAL A 7 15.25 -25.38 -35.13
C VAL A 7 14.52 -24.08 -34.82
N LEU A 8 13.18 -24.11 -34.91
CA LEU A 8 12.30 -22.98 -34.64
C LEU A 8 11.14 -23.38 -33.70
N ILE A 9 11.38 -24.37 -32.84
CA ILE A 9 10.48 -24.80 -31.77
C ILE A 9 11.21 -24.77 -30.41
N LEU A 10 12.24 -23.93 -30.26
CA LEU A 10 12.97 -23.76 -28.98
C LEU A 10 12.89 -22.33 -28.41
N LEU A 11 11.87 -21.55 -28.80
CA LEU A 11 11.60 -20.22 -28.23
C LEU A 11 10.22 -20.09 -27.58
N ALA A 12 9.46 -21.18 -27.44
CA ALA A 12 8.10 -21.15 -26.89
C ALA A 12 7.95 -21.74 -25.48
N PHE A 13 9.04 -22.20 -24.84
CA PHE A 13 8.98 -22.93 -23.56
C PHE A 13 9.82 -22.36 -22.40
N LEU A 14 10.41 -21.16 -22.55
CA LEU A 14 11.18 -20.52 -21.46
C LEU A 14 10.56 -19.23 -20.90
N THR A 15 9.36 -18.83 -21.33
CA THR A 15 8.68 -17.63 -20.79
C THR A 15 7.54 -17.94 -19.81
N SER A 16 7.27 -19.21 -19.50
CA SER A 16 6.03 -19.60 -18.81
C SER A 16 6.21 -20.34 -17.49
N THR A 17 7.29 -20.12 -16.74
CA THR A 17 7.37 -20.62 -15.36
C THR A 17 8.04 -19.62 -14.42
N ASN A 18 7.27 -19.21 -13.41
CA ASN A 18 7.69 -18.57 -12.14
C ASN A 18 7.62 -17.04 -12.01
N THR A 19 6.43 -16.45 -12.12
CA THR A 19 6.07 -15.25 -11.33
C THR A 19 4.61 -15.21 -10.85
N LEU A 20 3.93 -16.36 -10.72
CA LEU A 20 2.77 -16.45 -9.81
C LEU A 20 3.30 -16.60 -8.38
N ALA A 21 3.91 -15.54 -7.87
CA ALA A 21 4.21 -15.43 -6.46
C ALA A 21 2.91 -15.69 -5.71
N GLN A 22 2.89 -16.79 -4.97
CA GLN A 22 1.75 -17.31 -4.24
C GLN A 22 1.12 -16.17 -3.43
N CYS A 23 -0.03 -15.68 -3.89
CA CYS A 23 -0.96 -14.94 -3.06
C CYS A 23 -1.30 -15.84 -1.87
N LYS A 24 -0.55 -15.73 -0.77
CA LYS A 24 -0.81 -16.53 0.43
C LYS A 24 -2.00 -15.90 1.13
N PHE A 25 -3.14 -16.58 1.02
CA PHE A 25 -4.40 -16.19 1.64
C PHE A 25 -4.45 -16.59 3.10
N LYS A 26 -5.25 -15.84 3.86
CA LYS A 26 -5.36 -15.76 5.33
C LYS A 26 -4.32 -14.86 5.97
N THR A 27 -4.73 -13.63 6.21
CA THR A 27 -4.25 -12.89 7.38
C THR A 27 -5.47 -12.22 7.98
N LYS A 28 -5.88 -12.66 9.17
CA LYS A 28 -6.71 -11.82 10.04
C LYS A 28 -5.85 -10.58 10.26
N ILE A 29 -6.28 -9.43 9.73
CA ILE A 29 -5.57 -8.18 10.01
C ILE A 29 -5.55 -8.06 11.53
N PRO A 30 -4.38 -7.88 12.15
CA PRO A 30 -4.29 -7.85 13.60
C PRO A 30 -4.92 -6.54 14.09
N ASN A 31 -6.25 -6.54 14.21
CA ASN A 31 -7.07 -5.45 14.73
C ASN A 31 -6.64 -5.05 16.15
N ASP A 32 -5.98 -5.96 16.87
CA ASP A 32 -5.52 -5.70 18.24
C ASP A 32 -4.28 -4.76 18.27
N LYS A 33 -3.50 -4.72 17.18
CA LYS A 33 -2.25 -3.94 17.06
C LYS A 33 -2.46 -2.57 16.39
N PHE A 34 -3.48 -2.45 15.55
CA PHE A 34 -3.79 -1.23 14.81
C PHE A 34 -5.23 -0.83 15.08
N ALA A 35 -5.47 0.47 15.28
CA ALA A 35 -6.84 0.97 15.25
C ALA A 35 -7.39 0.79 13.83
N VAL A 36 -8.12 -0.29 13.63
CA VAL A 36 -8.93 -0.55 12.44
C VAL A 36 -10.36 -0.56 12.95
N THR A 37 -10.98 0.60 12.97
CA THR A 37 -12.32 0.77 13.56
C THR A 37 -13.38 0.10 12.69
N GLU A 38 -13.25 0.15 11.35
CA GLU A 38 -14.19 -0.49 10.42
C GLU A 38 -13.49 -0.90 9.11
N THR A 39 -13.73 -2.11 8.62
CA THR A 39 -13.31 -2.58 7.28
C THR A 39 -14.29 -2.11 6.20
N CYS A 40 -14.48 -0.80 5.99
CA CYS A 40 -15.43 -0.27 4.98
C CYS A 40 -16.82 -0.97 4.93
N ASN A 41 -17.24 -1.63 6.02
CA ASN A 41 -18.35 -2.58 6.09
C ASN A 41 -18.41 -3.69 5.00
N LYS A 42 -17.27 -4.13 4.43
CA LYS A 42 -17.22 -5.23 3.44
C LYS A 42 -16.44 -6.46 3.92
N SER A 43 -16.92 -7.63 3.50
CA SER A 43 -16.25 -8.92 3.69
C SER A 43 -15.08 -9.05 2.72
N ILE A 44 -13.84 -9.06 3.21
CA ILE A 44 -12.67 -9.28 2.36
C ILE A 44 -12.59 -10.75 1.94
N ASP A 45 -12.70 -11.01 0.63
CA ASP A 45 -12.61 -12.35 0.06
C ASP A 45 -11.15 -12.81 -0.01
N VAL A 46 -10.28 -11.89 -0.42
CA VAL A 46 -8.88 -12.16 -0.72
C VAL A 46 -8.03 -10.97 -0.27
N ALA A 47 -6.90 -11.26 0.38
CA ALA A 47 -5.89 -10.25 0.72
C ALA A 47 -4.47 -10.80 0.56
N THR A 48 -3.53 -9.93 0.21
CA THR A 48 -2.10 -10.24 0.23
C THR A 48 -1.55 -10.19 1.65
N LYS A 49 -0.37 -10.77 1.86
CA LYS A 49 0.36 -10.58 3.12
C LYS A 49 0.65 -9.12 3.36
N LEU A 50 0.58 -8.72 4.63
CA LEU A 50 1.10 -7.44 5.09
C LEU A 50 2.62 -7.40 4.86
N LYS A 51 3.08 -6.41 4.10
CA LYS A 51 4.50 -6.20 3.79
C LYS A 51 4.94 -4.78 4.16
N PRO A 52 6.19 -4.56 4.59
CA PRO A 52 6.70 -3.22 4.88
C PRO A 52 6.67 -2.31 3.66
N LEU A 53 6.30 -1.04 3.87
CA LEU A 53 6.39 0.02 2.87
C LEU A 53 7.60 0.92 3.12
N PHE A 54 7.81 1.30 4.37
CA PHE A 54 8.98 2.05 4.79
C PHE A 54 9.25 1.84 6.27
N SER A 55 10.48 2.12 6.67
CA SER A 55 10.90 2.20 8.07
C SER A 55 11.97 3.28 8.17
N LYS A 56 11.63 4.43 8.75
CA LYS A 56 12.48 5.61 8.84
C LYS A 56 12.38 6.23 10.23
N PHE A 57 13.48 6.17 11.00
CA PHE A 57 13.56 6.65 12.37
C PHE A 57 12.42 6.13 13.26
N SER A 58 11.55 7.01 13.76
CA SER A 58 10.40 6.69 14.61
C SER A 58 9.13 6.30 13.84
N ASN A 59 9.18 6.24 12.51
CA ASN A 59 8.04 5.96 11.66
C ASN A 59 8.23 4.65 10.89
N ALA A 60 7.21 3.80 10.88
CA ALA A 60 7.17 2.61 10.03
C ALA A 60 5.78 2.44 9.44
N ALA A 61 5.72 1.95 8.21
CA ALA A 61 4.46 1.58 7.59
C ALA A 61 4.54 0.23 6.90
N SER A 62 3.38 -0.42 6.80
CA SER A 62 3.18 -1.66 6.06
C SER A 62 1.87 -1.58 5.29
N SER A 63 1.75 -2.39 4.25
CA SER A 63 0.52 -2.48 3.47
C SER A 63 0.21 -3.87 2.97
N CYS A 64 -1.03 -4.05 2.56
CA CYS A 64 -1.46 -5.15 1.71
C CYS A 64 -2.52 -4.67 0.71
N MET A 65 -2.79 -5.49 -0.30
CA MET A 65 -3.89 -5.30 -1.24
C MET A 65 -4.98 -6.33 -0.94
N ALA A 66 -6.24 -5.95 -1.11
CA ALA A 66 -7.38 -6.81 -0.85
C ALA A 66 -8.49 -6.65 -1.90
N LYS A 67 -9.38 -7.64 -1.97
CA LYS A 67 -10.53 -7.70 -2.87
C LYS A 67 -11.78 -8.13 -2.09
N SER A 68 -12.92 -7.50 -2.38
CA SER A 68 -14.25 -7.88 -1.91
C SER A 68 -15.22 -7.77 -3.08
N GLY A 69 -15.77 -8.89 -3.54
CA GLY A 69 -16.55 -8.95 -4.77
C GLY A 69 -15.74 -8.45 -5.97
N GLN A 70 -16.15 -7.32 -6.54
CA GLN A 70 -15.46 -6.66 -7.67
C GLN A 70 -14.62 -5.46 -7.23
N ASP A 71 -14.64 -5.12 -5.94
CA ASP A 71 -13.97 -3.95 -5.40
C ASP A 71 -12.57 -4.29 -4.90
N PHE A 72 -11.65 -3.35 -5.06
CA PHE A 72 -10.26 -3.48 -4.63
C PHE A 72 -9.91 -2.46 -3.54
N TYR A 73 -9.02 -2.87 -2.66
CA TYR A 73 -8.65 -2.12 -1.46
C TYR A 73 -7.15 -2.10 -1.25
N PHE A 74 -6.64 -0.94 -0.86
CA PHE A 74 -5.29 -0.79 -0.33
C PHE A 74 -5.39 -0.64 1.17
N CYS A 75 -4.77 -1.56 1.90
CA CYS A 75 -4.72 -1.52 3.35
C CYS A 75 -3.39 -0.89 3.74
N PHE A 76 -3.45 0.18 4.53
CA PHE A 76 -2.28 0.91 5.01
C PHE A 76 -2.23 0.87 6.54
N PHE A 77 -1.06 0.59 7.08
CA PHE A 77 -0.83 0.56 8.51
C PHE A 77 0.40 1.37 8.83
N MET A 78 0.27 2.34 9.73
CA MET A 78 1.38 3.18 10.15
C MET A 78 1.53 3.14 11.66
N THR A 79 2.78 3.12 12.09
CA THR A 79 3.21 3.20 13.47
C THR A 79 4.18 4.36 13.59
N ARG A 80 3.95 5.23 14.58
CA ARG A 80 4.82 6.35 14.90
C ARG A 80 5.16 6.37 16.39
N THR A 81 6.44 6.42 16.74
CA THR A 81 6.89 6.55 18.13
C THR A 81 7.02 8.03 18.50
N TYR A 82 6.61 8.41 19.72
CA TYR A 82 6.66 9.79 20.24
C TYR A 82 5.92 10.84 19.38
N ALA A 83 4.98 10.40 18.54
CA ALA A 83 4.32 11.29 17.59
C ALA A 83 3.03 11.90 18.14
N SER A 84 2.71 13.10 17.64
CA SER A 84 1.38 13.71 17.82
C SER A 84 0.30 12.84 17.18
N ARG A 85 -0.90 12.88 17.77
CA ARG A 85 -2.07 12.18 17.22
C ARG A 85 -2.49 12.85 15.91
N PHE A 86 -2.84 12.03 14.93
CA PHE A 86 -3.41 12.47 13.66
C PHE A 86 -4.49 11.48 13.20
N GLU A 87 -5.41 11.96 12.41
CA GLU A 87 -6.52 11.21 11.84
C GLU A 87 -6.35 11.13 10.33
N LEU A 88 -6.91 10.08 9.75
CA LEU A 88 -7.03 9.91 8.30
C LEU A 88 -8.51 9.96 7.95
N LEU A 89 -8.98 11.16 7.62
CA LEU A 89 -10.35 11.42 7.22
C LEU A 89 -10.56 11.07 5.74
N ARG A 90 -11.81 10.93 5.29
CA ARG A 90 -12.15 10.54 3.91
C ARG A 90 -11.57 11.44 2.81
N ASP A 91 -11.29 12.70 3.12
CA ASP A 91 -10.69 13.68 2.20
C ASP A 91 -9.14 13.71 2.26
N ASN A 92 -8.53 12.97 3.19
CA ASN A 92 -7.10 12.88 3.36
C ASN A 92 -6.53 11.80 2.43
N SER A 93 -6.01 12.21 1.26
CA SER A 93 -5.43 11.23 0.33
C SER A 93 -4.11 10.65 0.82
N ILE A 94 -3.83 9.42 0.37
CA ILE A 94 -2.45 8.94 0.28
C ILE A 94 -2.01 9.00 -1.18
N ASP A 95 -0.88 9.64 -1.41
CA ASP A 95 -0.32 9.86 -2.72
C ASP A 95 0.90 8.96 -2.90
N LEU A 96 0.81 8.05 -3.86
CA LEU A 96 1.82 7.08 -4.24
C LEU A 96 2.59 7.62 -5.45
N TYR A 97 3.84 8.01 -5.25
CA TYR A 97 4.72 8.50 -6.32
C TYR A 97 5.63 7.37 -6.80
N PHE A 98 5.64 7.12 -8.10
CA PHE A 98 6.39 6.03 -8.71
C PHE A 98 7.70 6.51 -9.31
N MET A 99 8.63 5.57 -9.50
CA MET A 99 9.94 5.81 -10.10
C MET A 99 9.87 6.38 -11.53
N ASN A 100 8.77 6.16 -12.25
CA ASN A 100 8.52 6.68 -13.60
C ASN A 100 7.98 8.13 -13.59
N GLY A 101 7.82 8.76 -12.41
CA GLY A 101 7.27 10.11 -12.24
C GLY A 101 5.74 10.17 -12.18
N GLU A 102 5.03 9.07 -12.41
CA GLU A 102 3.57 9.02 -12.25
C GLU A 102 3.15 9.01 -10.78
N LYS A 103 1.88 9.35 -10.54
CA LYS A 103 1.26 9.35 -9.22
C LYS A 103 -0.09 8.66 -9.24
N VAL A 104 -0.42 7.94 -8.16
CA VAL A 104 -1.78 7.50 -7.84
C VAL A 104 -2.17 8.07 -6.49
N SER A 105 -3.27 8.82 -6.45
CA SER A 105 -3.89 9.31 -5.22
C SER A 105 -5.04 8.38 -4.82
N LEU A 106 -5.04 7.91 -3.58
CA LEU A 106 -6.08 7.05 -3.04
C LEU A 106 -6.78 7.75 -1.88
N PHE A 107 -8.09 7.55 -1.76
CA PHE A 107 -8.90 8.13 -0.69
C PHE A 107 -9.42 7.06 0.27
N PRO A 108 -9.39 7.31 1.59
CA PRO A 108 -9.92 6.40 2.60
C PRO A 108 -11.39 6.10 2.33
N CYS A 109 -11.82 4.87 2.60
CA CYS A 109 -13.24 4.51 2.51
C CYS A 109 -14.09 5.03 3.69
N GLY A 110 -13.46 5.65 4.67
CA GLY A 110 -14.06 6.08 5.93
C GLY A 110 -13.10 7.00 6.69
N ASP A 111 -13.50 7.36 7.91
CA ASP A 111 -12.67 8.17 8.80
C ASP A 111 -11.99 7.25 9.81
N PHE A 112 -10.67 7.38 9.92
CA PHE A 112 -9.85 6.50 10.74
C PHE A 112 -9.12 7.31 11.82
N ALA A 113 -9.40 6.99 13.07
CA ALA A 113 -8.66 7.48 14.22
C ALA A 113 -7.65 6.42 14.67
N GLY A 114 -6.43 6.83 14.99
CA GLY A 114 -5.40 5.94 15.51
C GLY A 114 -5.57 5.64 17.00
N LYS A 115 -4.77 4.69 17.50
CA LYS A 115 -4.72 4.28 18.90
C LYS A 115 -3.34 4.57 19.48
N TYR A 116 -3.34 5.15 20.68
CA TYR A 116 -2.12 5.34 21.45
C TYR A 116 -1.86 4.14 22.35
N MET A 117 -0.65 3.59 22.28
CA MET A 117 -0.14 2.53 23.12
C MET A 117 0.78 3.14 24.18
N GLY A 118 0.22 3.36 25.39
CA GLY A 118 0.88 4.12 26.46
C GLY A 118 2.24 3.57 26.91
N LEU A 119 2.39 2.24 26.99
CA LEU A 119 3.65 1.63 27.46
C LEU A 119 4.80 1.80 26.47
N SER A 120 4.52 1.86 25.16
CA SER A 120 5.52 2.00 24.11
C SER A 120 5.56 3.41 23.52
N LEU A 121 4.78 4.35 24.08
CA LEU A 121 4.60 5.72 23.59
C LEU A 121 4.38 5.78 22.07
N THR A 122 3.63 4.81 21.56
CA THR A 122 3.46 4.56 20.12
C THR A 122 2.04 4.91 19.69
N TYR A 123 1.91 5.61 18.57
CA TYR A 123 0.63 5.84 17.92
C TYR A 123 0.51 4.94 16.68
N THR A 124 -0.57 4.18 16.57
CA THR A 124 -0.81 3.29 15.43
C THR A 124 -2.13 3.60 14.75
N ILE A 125 -2.16 3.59 13.43
CA ILE A 125 -3.37 3.78 12.62
C ILE A 125 -3.41 2.74 11.50
N GLY A 126 -4.58 2.16 11.27
CA GLY A 126 -4.86 1.29 10.13
C GLY A 126 -5.99 1.90 9.30
N CYS A 127 -5.83 1.96 7.99
CA CYS A 127 -6.77 2.58 7.07
C CYS A 127 -6.95 1.71 5.82
N TYR A 128 -8.16 1.72 5.27
CA TYR A 128 -8.45 1.13 3.97
C TYR A 128 -8.79 2.23 2.97
N TYR A 129 -8.20 2.12 1.80
CA TYR A 129 -8.43 3.00 0.67
C TYR A 129 -9.14 2.23 -0.43
N ASN A 130 -10.14 2.85 -1.03
CA ASN A 130 -10.75 2.30 -2.24
C ASN A 130 -9.74 2.46 -3.40
N ILE A 131 -9.60 1.42 -4.22
CA ILE A 131 -8.81 1.47 -5.45
C ILE A 131 -9.68 1.00 -6.60
N ASP A 132 -9.71 1.76 -7.68
CA ASP A 132 -10.28 1.27 -8.93
C ASP A 132 -9.28 0.37 -9.70
N ARG A 133 -9.76 -0.30 -10.74
CA ARG A 133 -8.93 -1.24 -11.51
C ARG A 133 -7.79 -0.54 -12.27
N GLU A 134 -7.98 0.70 -12.69
CA GLU A 134 -6.97 1.48 -13.42
C GLU A 134 -5.81 1.86 -12.50
N GLN A 135 -6.13 2.41 -11.33
CA GLN A 135 -5.20 2.73 -10.26
C GLN A 135 -4.44 1.47 -9.81
N LEU A 136 -5.13 0.35 -9.60
CA LEU A 136 -4.49 -0.91 -9.23
C LEU A 136 -3.52 -1.39 -10.32
N SER A 137 -3.90 -1.25 -11.60
CA SER A 137 -3.04 -1.58 -12.74
C SER A 137 -1.81 -0.67 -12.84
N LYS A 138 -1.94 0.62 -12.51
CA LYS A 138 -0.81 1.56 -12.42
C LYS A 138 0.16 1.16 -11.30
N ILE A 139 -0.36 0.82 -10.13
CA ILE A 139 0.47 0.34 -9.00
C ILE A 139 1.19 -0.96 -9.38
N ALA A 140 0.52 -1.88 -10.07
CA ALA A 140 1.09 -3.16 -10.49
C ALA A 140 2.23 -3.05 -11.52
N LYS A 141 2.29 -1.96 -12.28
CA LYS A 141 3.30 -1.78 -13.34
C LYS A 141 4.52 -0.99 -12.88
N ASN A 142 4.45 -0.37 -11.70
CA ASN A 142 5.41 0.63 -11.28
C ASN A 142 5.92 0.39 -9.86
N GLN A 143 7.23 0.60 -9.67
CA GLN A 143 7.85 0.59 -8.35
C GLN A 143 7.57 1.92 -7.63
N ILE A 144 7.27 1.84 -6.34
CA ILE A 144 7.05 3.03 -5.51
C ILE A 144 8.39 3.70 -5.19
N GLN A 145 8.46 5.02 -5.33
CA GLN A 145 9.61 5.83 -4.93
C GLN A 145 9.33 6.55 -3.61
N ARG A 146 8.10 7.05 -3.45
CA ARG A 146 7.76 7.98 -2.37
C ARG A 146 6.28 7.93 -2.05
N ILE A 147 5.94 8.19 -0.79
CA ILE A 147 4.56 8.23 -0.30
C ILE A 147 4.34 9.55 0.42
N ALA A 148 3.30 10.29 0.06
CA ALA A 148 2.81 11.42 0.84
C ALA A 148 1.47 11.06 1.50
N ILE A 149 1.36 11.30 2.80
CA ILE A 149 0.18 10.98 3.61
C ILE A 149 -0.42 12.29 4.07
N HIS A 150 -1.57 12.66 3.50
CA HIS A 150 -2.35 13.77 3.99
C HIS A 150 -3.04 13.36 5.29
N TYR A 151 -3.22 14.30 6.19
CA TYR A 151 -3.81 14.01 7.48
C TYR A 151 -4.53 15.24 8.06
N SER A 152 -5.44 14.97 8.98
CA SER A 152 -6.06 15.99 9.83
C SER A 152 -5.58 15.82 11.26
N GLY A 153 -5.27 16.91 11.95
CA GLY A 153 -4.75 16.86 13.31
C GLY A 153 -4.87 18.18 14.04
N VAL A 154 -5.02 18.10 15.37
CA VAL A 154 -5.13 19.28 16.25
C VAL A 154 -3.80 20.03 16.36
N LYS A 155 -2.68 19.33 16.11
CA LYS A 155 -1.33 19.91 16.06
C LYS A 155 -0.62 19.42 14.81
N GLU A 156 0.12 20.32 14.17
CA GLU A 156 1.01 19.99 13.07
C GLU A 156 2.04 18.95 13.52
N LEU A 157 2.32 17.99 12.65
CA LEU A 157 3.40 17.05 12.82
C LEU A 157 4.72 17.78 12.53
N SER A 158 5.77 17.52 13.31
CA SER A 158 7.05 18.23 13.17
C SER A 158 7.70 18.06 11.78
N ASP A 159 7.33 17.01 11.06
CA ASP A 159 7.81 16.66 9.73
C ASP A 159 6.79 16.96 8.62
N SER A 160 5.70 17.68 8.92
CA SER A 160 4.70 17.99 7.91
C SER A 160 5.03 19.17 7.03
N GLN A 161 4.53 19.10 5.81
CA GLN A 161 4.54 20.15 4.79
C GLN A 161 3.10 20.59 4.53
N SER A 162 2.93 21.79 3.99
CA SER A 162 1.61 22.33 3.60
C SER A 162 1.54 22.54 2.10
N GLU A 163 0.45 22.11 1.48
CA GLU A 163 0.08 22.45 0.11
C GLU A 163 -0.50 23.87 0.03
N ARG A 164 -0.62 24.41 -1.19
CA ARG A 164 -1.14 25.77 -1.43
C ARG A 164 -2.59 25.96 -0.97
N ASP A 165 -3.36 24.88 -0.95
CA ASP A 165 -4.75 24.87 -0.49
C ASP A 165 -4.88 24.64 1.03
N GLY A 166 -3.77 24.61 1.76
CA GLY A 166 -3.72 24.46 3.21
C GLY A 166 -3.78 23.01 3.69
N ARG A 167 -3.84 22.02 2.79
CA ARG A 167 -3.76 20.61 3.19
C ARG A 167 -2.36 20.28 3.70
N MET A 168 -2.29 19.57 4.81
CA MET A 168 -1.03 19.13 5.40
C MET A 168 -0.72 17.68 5.04
N PHE A 169 0.55 17.38 4.82
CA PHE A 169 1.01 16.03 4.56
C PHE A 169 2.38 15.74 5.18
N VAL A 170 2.68 14.46 5.37
CA VAL A 170 4.04 13.97 5.66
C VAL A 170 4.52 13.11 4.51
N GLU A 171 5.79 13.23 4.16
CA GLU A 171 6.37 12.55 2.99
C GLU A 171 7.51 11.59 3.38
N PHE A 172 7.49 10.40 2.77
CA PHE A 172 8.46 9.35 3.00
C PHE A 172 9.04 8.84 1.67
N GLU A 173 10.34 9.03 1.49
CA GLU A 173 11.10 8.40 0.40
C GLU A 173 11.45 6.94 0.75
N ILE A 174 11.36 6.07 -0.25
CA ILE A 174 11.59 4.63 -0.12
C ILE A 174 12.86 4.30 -0.91
N PHE A 175 13.98 4.12 -0.20
CA PHE A 175 15.27 3.79 -0.82
C PHE A 175 15.55 2.28 -0.93
N ASN A 176 14.86 1.46 -0.13
CA ASN A 176 15.08 0.03 -0.12
C ASN A 176 14.30 -0.61 -1.28
N SER A 177 15.02 -1.15 -2.28
CA SER A 177 14.42 -1.77 -3.47
C SER A 177 13.38 -2.84 -3.14
N LYS A 178 13.63 -3.65 -2.10
CA LYS A 178 12.65 -4.65 -1.63
C LYS A 178 11.33 -4.00 -1.20
N PHE A 179 11.38 -2.81 -0.60
CA PHE A 179 10.16 -2.08 -0.23
C PHE A 179 9.51 -1.41 -1.43
N GLN A 180 10.31 -0.94 -2.40
CA GLN A 180 9.83 -0.37 -3.66
C GLN A 180 9.00 -1.39 -4.47
N ASP A 181 9.35 -2.68 -4.40
CA ASP A 181 8.66 -3.77 -5.10
C ASP A 181 7.39 -4.27 -4.41
N ASN A 182 7.28 -4.12 -3.09
CA ASN A 182 6.23 -4.78 -2.30
C ASN A 182 4.80 -4.42 -2.75
N LEU A 183 4.57 -3.16 -3.14
CA LEU A 183 3.28 -2.69 -3.66
C LEU A 183 2.94 -3.28 -5.02
N SER A 184 3.90 -3.24 -5.96
CA SER A 184 3.72 -3.77 -7.30
C SER A 184 3.44 -5.28 -7.26
N GLU A 185 4.20 -6.03 -6.47
CA GLU A 185 3.97 -7.46 -6.27
C GLU A 185 2.58 -7.76 -5.69
N ALA A 186 2.14 -6.97 -4.69
CA ALA A 186 0.83 -7.14 -4.07
C ALA A 186 -0.31 -6.81 -5.04
N ALA A 187 -0.19 -5.73 -5.81
CA ALA A 187 -1.17 -5.30 -6.79
C ALA A 187 -1.30 -6.31 -7.95
N ASN A 188 -0.16 -6.78 -8.50
CA ASN A 188 -0.15 -7.85 -9.49
C ASN A 188 -0.83 -9.13 -9.00
N CYS A 189 -0.59 -9.50 -7.74
CA CYS A 189 -1.23 -10.65 -7.13
C CYS A 189 -2.77 -10.51 -7.09
N ILE A 190 -3.30 -9.34 -6.69
CA ILE A 190 -4.75 -9.11 -6.60
C ILE A 190 -5.43 -8.96 -7.96
N LEU A 191 -4.78 -8.34 -8.95
CA LEU A 191 -5.35 -8.18 -10.31
C LEU A 191 -5.61 -9.51 -11.00
N ASN A 192 -4.86 -10.54 -10.66
CA ASN A 192 -4.95 -11.89 -11.24
C ASN A 192 -5.90 -12.81 -10.43
N LYS A 193 -6.77 -12.23 -9.60
CA LYS A 193 -7.79 -12.93 -8.78
C LYS A 193 -9.16 -12.33 -9.05
#